data_AF-A0A1J5LU84-F1
#
_entry.id   AF-A0A1J5LU84-F1
#
_cell.length_a   1.000
_cell.length_b   1.000
_cell.length_c   1.000
_cell.angle_alpha   90.00
_cell.angle_beta   90.00
_cell.angle_gamma   90.00
#
_symmetry.space_group_name_H-M   'P 1'
#
loop_
_entity.id
_entity.type
_entity.pdbx_description
1 polymer ?
#
loop_
_entity_poly.entity_id
_entity_poly.type
_entity_poly.pdbx_seq_one_letter_code
_entity_poly.pdbx_strand_id
1 'polypeptide(L)'
;IQMTGKKREEHFYWHTGHPGGIKSRTKQEILEGKHPERVVYQAVKRMLPGNRLSRQQMTNLRIYAGTEHGHEAQAPEVLDVKSMNKKNTRS
;
A
#
# COMPACT_ATOMS: atom_id res chain seq x y z
N ILE A 1 -2.21 -9.90 -1.45
CA ILE A 1 -2.26 -8.89 -2.53
C ILE A 1 -1.93 -9.58 -3.84
N GLN A 2 -2.78 -9.47 -4.85
CA GLN A 2 -2.49 -10.01 -6.18
C GLN A 2 -2.12 -8.87 -7.14
N MET A 3 -1.12 -9.12 -7.97
CA MET A 3 -0.63 -8.17 -8.97
C MET A 3 -0.61 -8.87 -10.33
N THR A 4 -1.01 -8.17 -11.38
CA THR A 4 -1.06 -8.71 -12.74
C THR A 4 0.27 -8.55 -13.47
N GLY A 5 0.61 -9.51 -14.33
CA GLY A 5 1.82 -9.48 -15.17
C GLY A 5 3.13 -9.38 -14.38
N LYS A 6 4.14 -8.72 -14.96
CA LYS A 6 5.48 -8.53 -14.36
C LYS A 6 5.55 -7.42 -13.31
N LYS A 7 4.42 -6.94 -12.79
CA LYS A 7 4.38 -5.82 -11.83
C LYS A 7 5.11 -6.12 -10.53
N ARG A 8 5.25 -7.39 -10.15
CA ARG A 8 6.01 -7.79 -8.93
C ARG A 8 7.50 -7.45 -9.03
N GLU A 9 8.05 -7.45 -10.23
CA GLU A 9 9.47 -7.16 -10.50
C GLU A 9 9.77 -5.66 -10.58
N GLU A 10 8.73 -4.81 -10.64
CA GLU A 10 8.90 -3.37 -10.76
C GLU A 10 9.58 -2.77 -9.52
N HIS A 11 10.58 -1.91 -9.74
CA HIS A 11 11.38 -1.32 -8.69
C HIS A 11 10.78 -0.03 -8.13
N PHE A 12 10.79 0.09 -6.81
CA PHE A 12 10.67 1.37 -6.12
C PHE A 12 12.04 1.95 -5.83
N TYR A 13 12.23 3.20 -6.22
CA TYR A 13 13.45 3.96 -5.98
C TYR A 13 13.24 5.01 -4.89
N TRP A 14 14.25 5.20 -4.06
CA TRP A 14 14.34 6.34 -3.15
C TRP A 14 15.80 6.80 -3.03
N HIS A 15 16.00 8.04 -2.62
CA HIS A 15 17.33 8.64 -2.48
C HIS A 15 17.63 8.94 -1.02
N THR A 16 18.87 8.72 -0.59
CA THR A 16 19.32 9.00 0.79
C THR A 16 19.83 10.43 1.01
N GLY A 17 19.98 11.21 -0.06
CA GLY A 17 20.46 12.60 -0.01
C GLY A 17 21.97 12.78 -0.24
N HIS A 18 22.74 11.69 -0.31
CA HIS A 18 24.18 11.71 -0.52
C HIS A 18 24.53 11.35 -1.98
N PRO A 19 25.69 11.78 -2.53
CA PRO A 19 26.15 11.34 -3.84
C PRO A 19 26.19 9.81 -3.95
N GLY A 20 25.62 9.24 -5.01
CA GLY A 20 25.48 7.78 -5.17
C GLY A 20 24.41 7.14 -4.26
N GLY A 21 23.59 7.93 -3.57
CA GLY A 21 22.63 7.48 -2.57
C GLY A 21 21.31 6.93 -3.11
N ILE A 22 21.24 6.54 -4.38
CA ILE A 22 20.02 5.94 -4.94
C ILE A 22 19.89 4.49 -4.48
N LYS A 23 18.74 4.14 -3.91
CA LYS A 23 18.41 2.79 -3.47
C LYS A 23 17.16 2.32 -4.20
N SER A 24 17.11 1.02 -4.47
CA SER A 24 15.97 0.38 -5.10
C SER A 24 15.57 -0.89 -4.36
N ARG A 25 14.28 -1.23 -4.43
CA ARG A 25 13.74 -2.54 -4.06
C ARG A 25 12.59 -2.91 -4.97
N THR A 26 12.45 -4.19 -5.30
CA THR A 26 11.30 -4.68 -6.08
C THR A 26 10.04 -4.71 -5.21
N LYS A 27 8.85 -4.70 -5.83
CA LYS A 27 7.58 -4.90 -5.12
C LYS A 27 7.57 -6.24 -4.39
N GLN A 28 8.12 -7.28 -5.01
CA GLN A 28 8.25 -8.60 -4.40
C GLN A 28 9.07 -8.57 -3.11
N GLU A 29 10.27 -7.97 -3.14
CA GLU A 29 11.13 -7.86 -1.95
C GLU A 29 10.48 -7.10 -0.79
N ILE A 30 9.63 -6.11 -1.09
CA ILE A 30 8.90 -5.39 -0.05
C ILE A 30 7.79 -6.25 0.55
N LEU A 31 7.05 -7.00 -0.29
CA LEU A 31 5.96 -7.87 0.15
C LEU A 31 6.46 -9.07 0.97
N GLU A 32 7.63 -9.61 0.64
CA GLU A 32 8.24 -10.73 1.37
C GLU A 32 9.08 -10.25 2.57
N GLY A 33 9.37 -8.95 2.63
CA GLY A 33 10.22 -8.36 3.65
C GLY A 33 9.50 -8.02 4.96
N LYS A 34 10.19 -7.23 5.78
CA LYS A 34 9.73 -6.80 7.11
C LYS A 34 8.50 -5.87 7.10
N HIS A 35 8.20 -5.25 5.96
CA HIS A 35 7.21 -4.18 5.85
C HIS A 35 6.35 -4.30 4.59
N PRO A 36 5.55 -5.37 4.46
CA PRO A 36 4.69 -5.59 3.30
C PRO A 36 3.62 -4.50 3.12
N GLU A 37 3.21 -3.83 4.20
CA GLU A 37 2.21 -2.75 4.21
C GLU A 37 2.60 -1.56 3.32
N ARG A 38 3.91 -1.35 3.11
CA ARG A 38 4.44 -0.20 2.37
C ARG A 38 3.98 -0.15 0.92
N VAL A 39 3.76 -1.30 0.28
CA VAL A 39 3.31 -1.35 -1.11
C VAL A 39 1.93 -0.69 -1.25
N VAL A 40 1.00 -1.06 -0.38
CA VAL A 40 -0.37 -0.51 -0.38
C VAL A 40 -0.34 0.95 0.08
N TYR A 41 0.42 1.26 1.13
CA TYR A 41 0.55 2.62 1.63
C TYR A 41 1.02 3.60 0.54
N GLN A 42 2.05 3.22 -0.22
CA GLN A 42 2.59 4.06 -1.30
C GLN A 42 1.62 4.14 -2.50
N ALA A 43 0.85 3.10 -2.77
CA ALA A 43 -0.17 3.13 -3.81
C ALA A 43 -1.28 4.15 -3.47
N VAL A 44 -1.83 4.08 -2.25
CA VAL A 44 -2.88 5.02 -1.79
C VAL A 44 -2.33 6.45 -1.72
N LYS A 45 -1.12 6.63 -1.16
CA LYS A 45 -0.49 7.96 -1.08
C LYS A 45 -0.36 8.63 -2.45
N ARG A 46 -0.05 7.87 -3.50
CA ARG A 46 0.08 8.40 -4.87
C ARG A 46 -1.26 8.72 -5.54
N MET A 47 -2.38 8.24 -5.01
CA MET A 47 -3.73 8.59 -5.49
C MET A 47 -4.26 9.88 -4.86
N LEU A 48 -3.66 10.34 -3.76
CA LEU A 48 -4.08 11.56 -3.07
C LEU A 48 -3.36 12.82 -3.61
N PRO A 49 -4.01 13.99 -3.56
CA PRO A 49 -3.37 15.25 -3.96
C PRO A 49 -2.22 15.58 -2.99
N GLY A 50 -1.01 15.89 -3.45
CA GLY A 50 0.20 16.06 -2.62
C GLY A 50 0.23 17.25 -1.63
N ASN A 51 -0.92 17.75 -1.18
CA ASN A 51 -1.09 18.90 -0.31
C ASN A 51 -1.02 18.54 1.20
N ARG A 52 -1.27 19.53 2.07
CA ARG A 52 -1.28 19.33 3.53
C ARG A 52 -2.43 18.40 3.98
N LEU A 53 -3.58 18.50 3.34
CA LEU A 53 -4.77 17.72 3.67
C LEU A 53 -4.55 16.23 3.40
N SER A 54 -3.91 15.85 2.29
CA SER A 54 -3.65 14.43 2.04
C SER A 54 -2.73 13.81 3.08
N ARG A 55 -1.76 14.57 3.60
CA ARG A 55 -0.90 14.10 4.69
C ARG A 55 -1.72 13.78 5.94
N GLN A 56 -2.74 14.60 6.23
CA GLN A 56 -3.68 14.33 7.31
C GLN A 56 -4.61 13.15 6.99
N GLN A 57 -5.13 13.04 5.76
CA GLN A 57 -5.96 11.90 5.37
C GLN A 57 -5.19 10.56 5.48
N MET A 58 -3.89 10.56 5.15
CA MET A 58 -3.05 9.38 5.29
C MET A 58 -2.90 8.90 6.73
N THR A 59 -3.11 9.73 7.76
CA THR A 59 -3.05 9.28 9.17
C THR A 59 -4.26 8.44 9.57
N ASN A 60 -5.36 8.55 8.83
CA ASN A 60 -6.58 7.78 9.05
C ASN A 60 -6.47 6.36 8.47
N LEU A 61 -5.52 6.13 7.54
CA LEU A 61 -5.31 4.84 6.90
C LEU A 61 -4.49 3.92 7.81
N ARG A 62 -5.07 2.75 8.15
CA ARG A 62 -4.39 1.67 8.89
C ARG A 62 -4.29 0.45 7.99
N ILE A 63 -3.07 -0.06 7.81
CA ILE A 63 -2.78 -1.23 6.96
C ILE A 63 -2.07 -2.25 7.83
N TYR A 64 -2.59 -3.47 7.83
CA TYR A 64 -2.03 -4.60 8.56
C TYR A 64 -1.55 -5.66 7.57
N ALA A 65 -0.43 -6.31 7.92
CA ALA A 65 0.12 -7.42 7.14
C ALA A 65 -0.65 -8.72 7.40
N GLY A 66 -1.12 -8.90 8.64
CA GLY A 66 -1.88 -10.06 9.09
C GLY A 66 -3.38 -9.92 8.85
N THR A 67 -4.11 -10.96 9.26
CA THR A 67 -5.58 -11.03 9.16
C THR A 67 -6.29 -10.24 10.26
N GLU A 68 -5.60 -9.95 11.36
CA GLU A 68 -6.18 -9.29 12.53
C GLU A 68 -5.81 -7.81 12.57
N HIS A 69 -6.73 -7.02 13.14
CA HIS A 69 -6.52 -5.61 13.45
C HIS A 69 -6.75 -5.36 14.95
N GLY A 70 -5.98 -4.45 15.56
CA GLY A 70 -6.14 -4.09 16.98
C GLY A 70 -7.29 -3.13 17.27
N HIS A 71 -8.32 -3.09 16.42
CA HIS A 71 -9.38 -2.07 16.41
C HIS A 71 -10.77 -2.60 16.80
N GLU A 72 -10.81 -3.63 17.64
CA GLU A 72 -12.07 -4.27 18.05
C GLU A 72 -13.00 -3.31 18.81
N ALA A 73 -12.43 -2.43 19.63
CA ALA A 73 -13.19 -1.45 20.41
C ALA A 73 -13.95 -0.43 19.55
N GLN A 74 -13.53 -0.22 18.29
CA GLN A 74 -14.17 0.72 17.37
C GLN A 74 -15.33 0.10 16.58
N ALA A 75 -15.60 -1.21 16.74
CA ALA A 75 -16.65 -1.95 16.04
C ALA A 75 -16.70 -1.66 14.51
N PRO A 76 -15.59 -1.92 13.77
CA PRO A 76 -15.51 -1.61 12.35
C PRO A 76 -16.51 -2.45 11.53
N GLU A 77 -17.18 -1.81 10.58
CA GLU A 77 -18.07 -2.48 9.64
C GLU A 77 -17.30 -2.99 8.42
N VAL A 78 -17.64 -4.22 7.97
CA VAL A 78 -17.00 -4.84 6.81
C VAL A 78 -17.57 -4.24 5.52
N LEU A 79 -16.72 -3.57 4.76
CA LEU A 79 -17.08 -3.05 3.43
C LEU A 79 -16.71 -4.06 2.33
N ASP A 80 -17.71 -4.62 1.66
CA ASP A 80 -17.49 -5.49 0.50
C ASP A 80 -17.30 -4.70 -0.79
N VAL A 81 -16.05 -4.40 -1.13
CA VAL A 81 -15.68 -3.70 -2.38
C VAL A 81 -15.83 -4.62 -3.61
N LYS A 82 -15.90 -5.94 -3.43
CA LYS A 82 -15.94 -6.91 -4.55
C LYS A 82 -17.26 -6.83 -5.32
N SER A 83 -18.38 -6.71 -4.61
CA SER A 83 -19.73 -6.67 -5.20
C SER A 83 -20.06 -5.33 -5.89
N MET A 84 -19.36 -4.25 -5.54
CA MET A 84 -19.64 -2.90 -6.07
C MET A 84 -19.35 -2.74 -7.58
N ASN A 85 -18.45 -3.55 -8.15
CA ASN A 85 -18.10 -3.43 -9.57
C ASN A 85 -17.70 -4.79 -10.17
N LYS A 86 -18.30 -5.16 -11.32
CA LYS A 86 -17.98 -6.38 -12.08
C LYS A 86 -16.50 -6.50 -12.47
N LYS A 87 -15.75 -5.39 -12.51
CA LYS A 87 -14.30 -5.41 -12.77
C LYS A 87 -13.48 -5.88 -11.57
N ASN A 88 -14.01 -5.77 -10.35
CA ASN A 88 -13.30 -6.15 -9.12
C ASN A 88 -13.25 -7.68 -8.91
N THR A 89 -14.07 -8.43 -9.64
CA THR A 89 -14.10 -9.90 -9.61
C THR A 89 -13.23 -10.56 -10.68
N ARG A 90 -12.66 -9.79 -11.61
CA ARG A 90 -11.82 -10.34 -12.69
C ARG A 90 -10.42 -10.65 -12.13
N SER A 91 -10.09 -11.94 -12.07
CA SER A 91 -8.76 -12.45 -11.71
C SER A 91 -7.77 -12.33 -12.87
#